data_AF-A0A2V3JGN0-F1
#
_entry.id   AF-A0A2V3JGN0-F1
#
_cell.length_a   1.000
_cell.length_b   1.000
_cell.length_c   1.000
_cell.angle_alpha   90.00
_cell.angle_beta   90.00
_cell.angle_gamma   90.00
#
_symmetry.space_group_name_H-M   'P 1'
#
loop_
_entity.id
_entity.type
_entity.pdbx_description
1 polymer ?
#
loop_
_entity_poly.entity_id
_entity_poly.type
_entity_poly.pdbx_seq_one_letter_code
_entity_poly.pdbx_strand_id
1 'polypeptide(L)'
;MCMTTVESIINVITYFSLYLYYFHRASLIAVFLLLLVFYILYRIYAKDLRSIPYVVSTIPGRLLVWDRKNNVSARMRGYRDLSMRPRIYKMLVPLIVAVAIACILLAHLALPEVVTSGSMEPTLEKYDIVLVQRLHLTPDVGDIIVFDVEGIQLPVVHRIISVSSSGIRTQGDAREFPDGWVLTEDQINGELITYEGEPIVIKNVGRYILFDPSEEVVIRSKYGSEFYRTSQIIKYIKKMGLTIAIICICLYIYFVVTERR
;
A
#
# COMPACT_ATOMS: atom_id res chain seq x y z
N MET A 1 23.81 -36.16 -13.26
CA MET A 1 22.47 -36.30 -13.86
C MET A 1 21.91 -34.89 -13.96
N CYS A 2 22.03 -34.27 -15.14
CA CYS A 2 21.75 -32.84 -15.33
C CYS A 2 20.24 -32.65 -15.41
N MET A 3 19.64 -32.08 -14.36
CA MET A 3 18.25 -31.62 -14.42
C MET A 3 18.13 -30.64 -15.59
N THR A 4 17.16 -30.87 -16.46
CA THR A 4 16.95 -30.00 -17.62
C THR A 4 16.59 -28.60 -17.12
N THR A 5 17.00 -27.56 -17.84
CA THR A 5 16.68 -26.15 -17.49
C THR A 5 15.19 -25.93 -17.23
N VAL A 6 14.34 -26.73 -17.89
CA VAL A 6 12.89 -26.76 -17.74
C VAL A 6 12.44 -27.27 -16.36
N GLU A 7 13.06 -28.33 -15.83
CA GLU A 7 12.72 -28.88 -14.51
C GLU A 7 13.09 -27.92 -13.37
N SER A 8 14.18 -27.16 -13.53
CA SER A 8 14.57 -26.12 -12.58
C SER A 8 13.55 -24.97 -12.56
N ILE A 9 13.10 -24.52 -13.74
CA ILE A 9 12.08 -23.48 -13.86
C ILE A 9 10.74 -23.94 -13.27
N ILE A 10 10.32 -25.18 -13.54
CA ILE A 10 9.09 -25.74 -12.98
C ILE A 10 9.15 -25.79 -11.46
N ASN A 11 10.29 -26.21 -10.89
CA ASN A 11 10.46 -26.27 -9.44
C ASN A 11 10.50 -24.89 -8.77
N VAL A 12 11.08 -23.88 -9.41
CA VAL A 12 11.05 -22.50 -8.90
C VAL A 12 9.62 -21.97 -8.89
N ILE A 13 8.85 -22.23 -9.96
CA ILE A 13 7.45 -21.81 -10.07
C ILE A 13 6.58 -22.52 -9.03
N THR A 14 6.74 -23.83 -8.82
CA THR A 14 5.97 -24.57 -7.81
C THR A 14 6.35 -24.16 -6.40
N TYR A 15 7.64 -23.93 -6.10
CA TYR A 15 8.08 -23.48 -4.78
C TYR A 15 7.60 -22.05 -4.48
N PHE A 16 7.66 -21.15 -5.46
CA PHE A 16 7.12 -19.79 -5.34
C PHE A 16 5.60 -19.79 -5.18
N SER A 17 4.89 -20.66 -5.90
CA SER A 17 3.44 -20.82 -5.80
C SER A 17 3.03 -21.41 -4.44
N LEU A 18 3.79 -22.38 -3.92
CA LEU A 18 3.60 -22.96 -2.58
C LEU A 18 3.92 -21.95 -1.48
N TYR A 19 4.96 -21.11 -1.66
CA TYR A 19 5.33 -20.05 -0.73
C TYR A 19 4.25 -18.96 -0.65
N LEU A 20 3.74 -18.49 -1.79
CA LEU A 20 2.59 -17.58 -1.87
C LEU A 20 1.34 -18.20 -1.22
N TYR A 21 1.11 -19.49 -1.45
CA TYR A 21 0.01 -20.25 -0.86
C TYR A 21 0.21 -20.53 0.64
N TYR A 22 1.42 -20.55 1.19
CA TYR A 22 1.63 -20.84 2.61
C TYR A 22 1.54 -19.56 3.45
N PHE A 23 2.14 -18.47 2.99
CA PHE A 23 2.25 -17.23 3.76
C PHE A 23 0.99 -16.35 3.71
N HIS A 24 0.22 -16.43 2.61
CA HIS A 24 -0.88 -15.51 2.34
C HIS A 24 -2.16 -16.19 1.81
N ARG A 25 -2.55 -17.34 2.40
CA ARG A 25 -3.80 -18.07 2.06
C ARG A 25 -5.02 -17.16 2.02
N ALA A 26 -5.16 -16.29 3.01
CA ALA A 26 -6.28 -15.36 3.08
C ALA A 26 -6.26 -14.32 1.96
N SER A 27 -5.08 -13.82 1.58
CA SER A 27 -4.93 -12.81 0.52
C SER A 27 -5.19 -13.41 -0.86
N LEU A 28 -4.74 -14.65 -1.14
CA LEU A 28 -5.06 -15.34 -2.38
C LEU A 28 -6.54 -15.65 -2.52
N ILE A 29 -7.19 -16.11 -1.44
CA ILE A 29 -8.64 -16.33 -1.39
C ILE A 29 -9.39 -15.01 -1.60
N ALA A 30 -8.93 -13.91 -1.00
CA ALA A 30 -9.52 -12.60 -1.16
C ALA A 30 -9.39 -12.06 -2.60
N VAL A 31 -8.22 -12.20 -3.23
CA VAL A 31 -7.99 -11.83 -4.64
C VAL A 31 -8.87 -12.67 -5.56
N PHE A 32 -8.99 -13.98 -5.30
CA PHE A 32 -9.86 -14.86 -6.07
C PHE A 32 -11.34 -14.49 -5.93
N LEU A 33 -11.81 -14.22 -4.71
CA LEU A 33 -13.18 -13.74 -4.47
C LEU A 33 -13.43 -12.38 -5.12
N LEU A 34 -12.44 -11.48 -5.11
CA LEU A 34 -12.51 -10.19 -5.80
C LEU A 34 -12.63 -10.37 -7.32
N LEU A 35 -11.82 -11.25 -7.92
CA LEU A 35 -11.90 -11.57 -9.35
C LEU A 35 -13.23 -12.25 -9.71
N LEU A 36 -13.76 -13.10 -8.84
CA LEU A 36 -15.07 -13.74 -9.00
C LEU A 36 -16.20 -12.70 -8.96
N VAL A 37 -16.17 -11.78 -8.00
CA VAL A 37 -17.12 -10.66 -7.90
C VAL A 37 -17.01 -9.76 -9.13
N PHE A 38 -15.79 -9.43 -9.57
CA PHE A 38 -15.54 -8.67 -10.79
C PHE A 38 -16.10 -9.38 -12.03
N TYR A 39 -15.90 -10.70 -12.15
CA TYR A 39 -16.45 -11.51 -13.23
C TYR A 39 -17.97 -11.55 -13.21
N ILE A 40 -18.60 -11.67 -12.03
CA ILE A 40 -20.06 -11.66 -11.87
C ILE A 40 -20.62 -10.28 -12.26
N LEU A 41 -20.01 -9.18 -11.78
CA LEU A 41 -20.40 -7.82 -12.15
C LEU A 41 -20.21 -7.55 -13.64
N TYR A 42 -19.08 -7.99 -14.22
CA TYR A 42 -18.84 -7.94 -15.66
C TYR A 42 -19.89 -8.73 -16.45
N ARG A 43 -20.25 -9.94 -16.01
CA ARG A 43 -21.29 -10.77 -16.65
C ARG A 43 -22.68 -10.15 -16.55
N ILE A 44 -23.01 -9.49 -15.45
CA ILE A 44 -24.26 -8.75 -15.26
C ILE A 44 -24.29 -7.53 -16.20
N TYR A 45 -23.19 -6.78 -16.30
CA TYR A 45 -23.07 -5.62 -17.18
C TYR A 45 -23.03 -5.98 -18.67
N ALA A 46 -22.28 -7.01 -19.05
CA ALA A 46 -22.14 -7.46 -20.44
C ALA A 46 -23.41 -8.13 -20.97
N LYS A 47 -24.30 -8.61 -20.09
CA LYS A 47 -25.65 -9.05 -20.47
C LYS A 47 -26.54 -7.87 -20.92
N ASP A 48 -26.27 -6.66 -20.43
CA ASP A 48 -27.08 -5.46 -20.74
C ASP A 48 -26.62 -4.71 -22.00
N LEU A 49 -25.49 -5.14 -22.62
CA LEU A 49 -25.00 -4.59 -23.88
C LEU A 49 -25.28 -5.48 -25.11
N ARG A 50 -26.09 -6.55 -24.97
CA ARG A 50 -26.45 -7.48 -26.06
C ARG A 50 -27.94 -7.78 -26.21
N SER A 51 -28.81 -6.94 -25.65
CA SER A 51 -30.27 -6.95 -25.92
C SER A 51 -30.73 -5.77 -26.77
N ILE A 52 -29.82 -5.11 -27.50
CA ILE A 52 -30.18 -4.33 -28.69
C ILE A 52 -29.66 -5.09 -29.92
N PRO A 53 -30.40 -6.09 -30.42
CA PRO A 53 -30.11 -6.64 -31.73
C PRO A 53 -30.42 -5.56 -32.77
N TYR A 54 -29.37 -5.27 -33.52
CA TYR A 54 -29.26 -4.69 -34.84
C TYR A 54 -30.25 -5.36 -35.84
N VAL A 55 -31.56 -5.20 -35.61
CA VAL A 55 -32.66 -5.75 -36.43
C VAL A 55 -33.69 -4.66 -36.78
N VAL A 56 -33.66 -3.51 -36.11
CA VAL A 56 -34.56 -2.38 -36.42
C VAL A 56 -34.03 -1.50 -37.58
N SER A 57 -32.81 -1.72 -38.07
CA SER A 57 -32.27 -0.97 -39.21
C SER A 57 -32.72 -1.47 -40.59
N THR A 58 -33.58 -2.50 -40.68
CA THR A 58 -34.00 -3.09 -41.97
C THR A 58 -35.51 -3.01 -42.23
N ILE A 59 -36.22 -2.02 -41.68
CA ILE A 59 -37.60 -1.72 -42.12
C ILE A 59 -37.61 -0.42 -42.94
N PRO A 60 -38.17 -0.40 -44.16
CA PRO A 60 -37.93 0.66 -45.14
C PRO A 60 -38.57 1.99 -44.73
N GLY A 61 -37.84 3.08 -44.92
CA GLY A 61 -38.26 4.45 -44.63
C GLY A 61 -39.40 4.99 -45.52
N ARG A 62 -40.61 4.44 -45.38
CA ARG A 62 -41.83 4.98 -46.03
C ARG A 62 -43.01 5.28 -45.11
N LEU A 63 -42.85 5.15 -43.78
CA LEU A 63 -43.95 5.39 -42.82
C LEU A 63 -43.77 6.60 -41.89
N LEU A 64 -42.71 7.41 -42.07
CA LEU A 64 -42.56 8.68 -41.36
C LEU A 64 -43.15 9.83 -42.20
N VAL A 65 -44.45 9.76 -42.44
CA VAL A 65 -45.25 10.93 -42.82
C VAL A 65 -45.51 11.74 -41.55
N TRP A 66 -44.99 12.96 -41.55
CA TRP A 66 -45.56 14.15 -40.92
C TRP A 66 -45.90 14.08 -39.42
N ASP A 67 -44.96 14.50 -38.55
CA ASP A 67 -45.38 15.29 -37.39
C ASP A 67 -44.31 16.32 -36.97
N ARG A 68 -44.70 17.59 -37.01
CA ARG A 68 -43.88 18.79 -36.73
C ARG A 68 -43.68 19.04 -35.22
N LYS A 69 -44.03 18.06 -34.37
CA LYS A 69 -44.05 18.16 -32.90
C LYS A 69 -42.93 17.42 -32.17
N ASN A 70 -41.92 16.91 -32.89
CA ASN A 70 -40.89 16.01 -32.35
C ASN A 70 -39.56 16.65 -31.87
N ASN A 71 -39.41 17.98 -31.91
CA ASN A 71 -38.12 18.60 -31.54
C ASN A 71 -37.88 18.70 -30.03
N VAL A 72 -38.93 18.76 -29.20
CA VAL A 72 -38.78 18.82 -27.73
C VAL A 72 -38.47 17.44 -27.16
N SER A 73 -39.18 16.40 -27.62
CA SER A 73 -38.94 15.00 -27.19
C SER A 73 -37.61 14.45 -27.72
N ALA A 74 -37.16 14.85 -28.91
CA ALA A 74 -35.82 14.53 -29.41
C ALA A 74 -34.71 15.24 -28.61
N ARG A 75 -34.88 16.53 -28.26
CA ARG A 75 -33.94 17.25 -27.38
C ARG A 75 -33.94 16.68 -25.95
N MET A 76 -35.11 16.38 -25.38
CA MET A 76 -35.25 15.76 -24.05
C MET A 76 -34.62 14.37 -23.99
N ARG A 77 -34.71 13.58 -25.07
CA ARG A 77 -33.95 12.31 -25.18
C ARG A 77 -32.44 12.56 -25.19
N GLY A 78 -31.96 13.57 -25.90
CA GLY A 78 -30.54 13.96 -25.86
C GLY A 78 -30.06 14.41 -24.48
N TYR A 79 -30.87 15.18 -23.74
CA TYR A 79 -30.55 15.57 -22.35
C TYR A 79 -30.60 14.37 -21.38
N ARG A 80 -31.54 13.45 -21.57
CA ARG A 80 -31.64 12.20 -20.80
C ARG A 80 -30.47 11.26 -21.10
N ASP A 81 -30.03 11.17 -22.35
CA ASP A 81 -28.88 10.34 -22.75
C ASP A 81 -27.54 10.96 -22.33
N LEU A 82 -27.45 12.30 -22.26
CA LEU A 82 -26.31 13.02 -21.68
C LEU A 82 -26.27 12.90 -20.15
N SER A 83 -27.43 12.84 -19.47
CA SER A 83 -27.50 12.59 -18.02
C SER A 83 -27.28 11.12 -17.66
N MET A 84 -27.64 10.21 -18.57
CA MET A 84 -27.47 8.75 -18.45
C MET A 84 -26.11 8.27 -18.98
N ARG A 85 -25.26 9.15 -19.53
CA ARG A 85 -23.87 8.80 -19.83
C ARG A 85 -23.19 8.47 -18.50
N PRO A 86 -22.79 7.21 -18.27
CA PRO A 86 -22.12 6.86 -17.05
C PRO A 86 -20.89 7.76 -16.92
N ARG A 87 -20.79 8.54 -15.85
CA ARG A 87 -19.58 9.29 -15.54
C ARG A 87 -18.49 8.31 -15.11
N ILE A 88 -18.02 7.50 -16.06
CA ILE A 88 -17.03 6.44 -15.89
C ILE A 88 -15.78 7.03 -15.22
N TYR A 89 -15.43 8.29 -15.53
CA TYR A 89 -14.32 8.99 -14.89
C TYR A 89 -14.47 9.14 -13.36
N LYS A 90 -15.69 9.31 -12.82
CA LYS A 90 -15.94 9.37 -11.36
C LYS A 90 -15.63 8.05 -10.66
N MET A 91 -15.64 6.94 -11.39
CA MET A 91 -15.26 5.61 -10.88
C MET A 91 -13.77 5.33 -11.10
N LEU A 92 -13.26 5.65 -12.28
CA LEU A 92 -11.89 5.31 -12.67
C LEU A 92 -10.86 6.14 -11.92
N VAL A 93 -11.10 7.45 -11.70
CA VAL A 93 -10.13 8.33 -11.02
C VAL A 93 -9.78 7.83 -9.60
N PRO A 94 -10.74 7.62 -8.68
CA PRO A 94 -10.41 7.13 -7.33
C PRO A 94 -9.86 5.70 -7.35
N LEU A 95 -10.28 4.85 -8.28
CA LEU A 95 -9.69 3.51 -8.43
C LEU A 95 -8.22 3.58 -8.85
N ILE A 96 -7.88 4.44 -9.82
CA ILE A 96 -6.50 4.65 -10.26
C ILE A 96 -5.66 5.22 -9.12
N VAL A 97 -6.18 6.20 -8.37
CA VAL A 97 -5.50 6.76 -7.19
C VAL A 97 -5.28 5.69 -6.11
N ALA A 98 -6.29 4.87 -5.81
CA ALA A 98 -6.19 3.80 -4.84
C ALA A 98 -5.17 2.72 -5.27
N VAL A 99 -5.16 2.35 -6.55
CA VAL A 99 -4.18 1.41 -7.11
C VAL A 99 -2.78 2.02 -7.09
N ALA A 100 -2.62 3.30 -7.41
CA ALA A 100 -1.32 3.99 -7.35
C ALA A 100 -0.79 4.04 -5.91
N ILE A 101 -1.62 4.39 -4.93
CA ILE A 101 -1.27 4.36 -3.51
C ILE A 101 -0.89 2.93 -3.08
N ALA A 102 -1.69 1.94 -3.45
CA ALA A 102 -1.40 0.53 -3.14
C ALA A 102 -0.07 0.06 -3.77
N CYS A 103 0.21 0.44 -5.02
CA CYS A 103 1.48 0.15 -5.68
C CYS A 103 2.66 0.83 -4.98
N ILE A 104 2.54 2.09 -4.58
CA ILE A 104 3.58 2.82 -3.83
C ILE A 104 3.86 2.13 -2.48
N LEU A 105 2.81 1.76 -1.76
CA LEU A 105 2.93 1.04 -0.48
C LEU A 105 3.54 -0.36 -0.66
N LEU A 106 3.09 -1.10 -1.67
CA LEU A 106 3.58 -2.46 -1.98
C LEU A 106 5.03 -2.46 -2.45
N ALA A 107 5.45 -1.43 -3.18
CA ALA A 107 6.81 -1.33 -3.69
C ALA A 107 7.80 -0.79 -2.63
N HIS A 108 7.36 -0.54 -1.39
CA HIS A 108 8.21 -0.12 -0.27
C HIS A 108 9.04 1.16 -0.56
N LEU A 109 8.57 2.03 -1.45
CA LEU A 109 9.33 3.20 -1.92
C LEU A 109 9.59 4.22 -0.81
N ALA A 110 8.61 4.42 0.06
CA ALA A 110 8.70 5.28 1.23
C ALA A 110 7.88 4.66 2.36
N LEU A 111 8.54 4.16 3.41
CA LEU A 111 7.86 3.51 4.53
C LEU A 111 8.18 4.18 5.86
N PRO A 112 7.18 4.32 6.75
CA PRO A 112 7.41 4.77 8.10
C PRO A 112 8.10 3.67 8.90
N GLU A 113 9.26 3.98 9.47
CA GLU A 113 9.98 3.12 10.41
C GLU A 113 9.89 3.71 11.82
N VAL A 114 9.89 2.85 12.84
CA VAL A 114 9.82 3.30 14.24
C VAL A 114 11.20 3.19 14.88
N VAL A 115 11.67 4.26 15.49
CA VAL A 115 12.94 4.29 16.21
C VAL A 115 12.81 3.46 17.49
N THR A 116 13.65 2.43 17.61
CA THR A 116 13.52 1.39 18.65
C THR A 116 14.35 1.68 19.91
N SER A 117 15.35 2.56 19.82
CA SER A 117 16.26 2.88 20.93
C SER A 117 16.64 4.37 20.94
N GLY A 118 17.25 4.83 22.04
CA GLY A 118 17.78 6.19 22.17
C GLY A 118 19.19 6.39 21.59
N SER A 119 19.69 5.49 20.74
CA SER A 119 21.05 5.60 20.19
C SER A 119 21.26 6.81 19.27
N MET A 120 20.17 7.40 18.78
CA MET A 120 20.17 8.54 17.86
C MET A 120 19.79 9.87 18.56
N GLU A 121 19.73 9.91 19.89
CA GLU A 121 19.46 11.15 20.60
C GLU A 121 20.63 12.15 20.42
N PRO A 122 20.38 13.46 20.24
CA PRO A 122 19.09 14.14 20.30
C PRO A 122 18.32 14.20 18.96
N THR A 123 18.91 13.75 17.85
CA THR A 123 18.30 13.87 16.52
C THR A 123 16.99 13.09 16.42
N LEU A 124 16.99 11.84 16.89
CA LEU A 124 15.81 10.98 16.95
C LEU A 124 15.63 10.43 18.36
N GLU A 125 14.42 10.53 18.90
CA GLU A 125 14.06 9.95 20.18
C GLU A 125 13.50 8.54 19.99
N LYS A 126 13.63 7.70 21.02
CA LYS A 126 12.94 6.41 21.05
C LYS A 126 11.44 6.64 20.82
N TYR A 127 10.83 5.83 19.95
CA TYR A 127 9.42 5.91 19.52
C TYR A 127 9.04 6.98 18.51
N ASP A 128 10.02 7.69 17.96
CA ASP A 128 9.80 8.52 16.80
C ASP A 128 9.44 7.68 15.57
N ILE A 129 8.53 8.19 14.74
CA ILE A 129 8.26 7.63 13.41
C ILE A 129 9.02 8.45 12.39
N VAL A 130 9.88 7.80 11.62
CA VAL A 130 10.70 8.42 10.58
C VAL A 130 10.28 7.91 9.21
N LEU A 131 10.38 8.77 8.20
CA LEU A 131 10.07 8.38 6.82
C LEU A 131 11.34 7.92 6.12
N VAL A 132 11.33 6.70 5.61
CA VAL A 132 12.50 6.04 5.00
C VAL A 132 12.23 5.79 3.52
N GLN A 133 13.17 6.13 2.65
CA GLN A 133 13.11 5.91 1.20
C GLN A 133 14.07 4.80 0.74
N ARG A 134 13.66 4.06 -0.30
CA ARG A 134 14.46 2.97 -0.92
C ARG A 134 14.82 3.23 -2.39
N LEU A 135 14.51 4.41 -2.91
CA LEU A 135 14.60 4.71 -4.35
C LEU A 135 16.01 5.07 -4.79
N HIS A 136 16.70 5.88 -3.97
CA HIS A 136 18.05 6.35 -4.25
C HIS A 136 18.92 6.03 -3.04
N LEU A 137 19.46 4.82 -3.00
CA LEU A 137 20.43 4.42 -1.99
C LEU A 137 21.82 4.74 -2.50
N THR A 138 22.22 6.01 -2.41
CA THR A 138 23.60 6.45 -2.66
C THR A 138 24.17 6.91 -1.33
N PRO A 139 24.80 6.02 -0.56
CA PRO A 139 25.19 6.31 0.81
C PRO A 139 26.25 7.42 0.83
N ASP A 140 25.99 8.50 1.54
CA ASP A 140 26.93 9.58 1.78
C ASP A 140 27.17 9.79 3.29
N VAL A 141 28.29 10.41 3.61
CA VAL A 141 28.64 10.75 4.99
C VAL A 141 27.65 11.78 5.53
N GLY A 142 27.00 11.45 6.63
CA GLY A 142 25.96 12.27 7.26
C GLY A 142 24.55 11.74 7.10
N ASP A 143 24.31 10.85 6.12
CA ASP A 143 23.00 10.24 5.91
C ASP A 143 22.60 9.35 7.10
N ILE A 144 21.31 9.31 7.40
CA ILE A 144 20.77 8.41 8.41
C ILE A 144 20.11 7.24 7.69
N ILE A 145 20.61 6.04 7.94
CA ILE A 145 20.17 4.83 7.25
C ILE A 145 19.54 3.84 8.22
N VAL A 146 18.62 3.05 7.67
CA VAL A 146 18.03 1.89 8.32
C VAL A 146 18.66 0.64 7.71
N PHE A 147 19.12 -0.28 8.54
CA PHE A 147 19.77 -1.51 8.10
C PHE A 147 19.53 -2.64 9.09
N ASP A 148 19.65 -3.87 8.61
CA ASP A 148 19.57 -5.07 9.45
C ASP A 148 20.98 -5.58 9.76
N VAL A 149 21.18 -5.99 11.01
CA VAL A 149 22.42 -6.63 11.46
C VAL A 149 22.09 -8.04 11.93
N GLU A 150 22.90 -9.01 11.51
CA GLU A 150 22.72 -10.39 11.93
C GLU A 150 22.78 -10.51 13.46
N GLY A 151 21.81 -11.19 14.05
CA GLY A 151 21.67 -11.32 15.51
C GLY A 151 20.87 -10.21 16.19
N ILE A 152 20.52 -9.13 15.49
CA ILE A 152 19.59 -8.10 15.99
C ILE A 152 18.21 -8.34 15.36
N GLN A 153 17.18 -8.47 16.20
CA GLN A 153 15.81 -8.77 15.73
C GLN A 153 15.08 -7.57 15.11
N LEU A 154 15.52 -6.35 15.44
CA LEU A 154 14.89 -5.11 15.00
C LEU A 154 15.89 -4.33 14.15
N PRO A 155 15.42 -3.61 13.11
CA PRO A 155 16.29 -2.79 12.29
C PRO A 155 16.99 -1.71 13.12
N VAL A 156 18.23 -1.42 12.75
CA VAL A 156 19.07 -0.40 13.37
C VAL A 156 19.00 0.86 12.52
N VAL A 157 18.87 2.02 13.19
CA VAL A 157 18.85 3.34 12.56
C VAL A 157 20.06 4.11 13.06
N HIS A 158 21.06 4.35 12.22
CA HIS A 158 22.28 5.09 12.59
C HIS A 158 22.76 6.00 11.46
N ARG A 159 23.63 6.96 11.80
CA ARG A 159 24.24 7.88 10.86
C ARG A 159 25.50 7.29 10.23
N ILE A 160 25.68 7.50 8.94
CA ILE A 160 26.90 7.16 8.23
C ILE A 160 28.00 8.16 8.63
N ILE A 161 29.10 7.63 9.15
CA ILE A 161 30.29 8.43 9.52
C ILE A 161 31.44 8.27 8.51
N SER A 162 31.39 7.24 7.67
CA SER A 162 32.42 6.96 6.68
C SER A 162 31.89 6.06 5.58
N VAL A 163 32.18 6.43 4.33
CA VAL A 163 31.97 5.62 3.14
C VAL A 163 33.32 5.40 2.47
N SER A 164 33.66 4.14 2.19
CA SER A 164 34.97 3.77 1.64
C SER A 164 34.86 2.49 0.81
N SER A 165 35.92 2.15 0.08
CA SER A 165 36.00 0.86 -0.62
C SER A 165 35.98 -0.35 0.32
N SER A 166 36.29 -0.16 1.60
CA SER A 166 36.18 -1.20 2.64
C SER A 166 34.76 -1.38 3.16
N GLY A 167 33.82 -0.50 2.79
CA GLY A 167 32.43 -0.51 3.22
C GLY A 167 32.04 0.75 3.98
N ILE A 168 30.84 0.69 4.58
CA ILE A 168 30.14 1.81 5.21
C ILE A 168 30.20 1.62 6.72
N ARG A 169 30.59 2.67 7.45
CA ARG A 169 30.60 2.67 8.92
C ARG A 169 29.52 3.59 9.46
N THR A 170 28.82 3.11 10.48
CA THR A 170 27.72 3.81 11.12
C THR A 170 28.02 4.11 12.58
N GLN A 171 27.36 5.13 13.11
CA GLN A 171 27.39 5.47 14.53
C GLN A 171 26.04 6.08 14.92
N GLY A 172 25.54 5.71 16.10
CA GLY A 172 24.40 6.41 16.70
C GLY A 172 24.83 7.77 17.25
N ASP A 173 24.04 8.82 17.05
CA ASP A 173 24.36 10.19 17.47
C ASP A 173 24.62 10.32 18.98
N ALA A 174 24.03 9.44 19.80
CA ALA A 174 24.24 9.38 21.25
C ALA A 174 25.42 8.49 21.68
N ARG A 175 26.05 7.74 20.76
CA ARG A 175 27.14 6.82 21.07
C ARG A 175 28.50 7.51 21.01
N GLU A 176 29.39 7.16 21.93
CA GLU A 176 30.79 7.66 21.95
C GLU A 176 31.65 7.02 20.85
N PHE A 177 31.35 5.78 20.47
CA PHE A 177 32.15 5.00 19.53
C PHE A 177 31.33 4.57 18.31
N PRO A 178 31.97 4.44 17.13
CA PRO A 178 31.37 3.83 15.97
C PRO A 178 30.90 2.40 16.23
N ASP A 179 29.96 1.94 15.42
CA ASP A 179 29.55 0.55 15.47
C ASP A 179 30.70 -0.40 15.11
N GLY A 180 30.65 -1.61 15.67
CA GLY A 180 31.67 -2.64 15.47
C GLY A 180 31.56 -3.41 14.15
N TRP A 181 30.53 -3.13 13.36
CA TRP A 181 30.28 -3.74 12.05
C TRP A 181 30.63 -2.77 10.92
N VAL A 182 30.85 -3.35 9.74
CA VAL A 182 31.02 -2.62 8.48
C VAL A 182 29.93 -3.12 7.54
N LEU A 183 29.16 -2.19 7.01
CA LEU A 183 28.02 -2.49 6.15
C LEU A 183 28.42 -2.46 4.68
N THR A 184 27.77 -3.31 3.90
CA THR A 184 27.72 -3.21 2.44
C THR A 184 26.40 -2.57 2.00
N GLU A 185 26.34 -2.04 0.76
CA GLU A 185 25.17 -1.34 0.25
C GLU A 185 23.89 -2.20 0.26
N ASP A 186 24.02 -3.51 0.09
CA ASP A 186 22.91 -4.48 0.09
C ASP A 186 22.30 -4.72 1.48
N GLN A 187 23.00 -4.35 2.55
CA GLN A 187 22.47 -4.44 3.91
C GLN A 187 21.61 -3.23 4.29
N ILE A 188 21.63 -2.18 3.45
CA ILE A 188 20.87 -0.96 3.70
C ILE A 188 19.42 -1.17 3.27
N ASN A 189 18.53 -1.12 4.25
CA ASN A 189 17.10 -1.23 4.05
C ASN A 189 16.47 0.10 3.61
N GLY A 190 17.14 1.23 3.76
CA GLY A 190 16.62 2.52 3.36
C GLY A 190 17.37 3.69 3.99
N GLU A 191 17.11 4.89 3.49
CA GLU A 191 17.67 6.15 3.98
C GLU A 191 16.52 7.06 4.45
N LEU A 192 16.73 7.84 5.52
CA LEU A 192 15.72 8.76 6.02
C LEU A 192 15.55 9.95 5.07
N ILE A 193 14.30 10.35 4.85
CA ILE A 193 13.99 11.56 4.10
C ILE A 193 14.23 12.78 4.99
N THR A 194 15.12 13.67 4.53
CA THR A 194 15.42 14.93 5.19
C THR A 194 14.79 16.12 4.47
N TYR A 195 14.37 17.14 5.22
CA TYR A 195 13.94 18.44 4.73
C TYR A 195 14.77 19.54 5.42
N GLU A 196 15.44 20.39 4.64
CA GLU A 196 16.35 21.43 5.16
C GLU A 196 17.48 20.90 6.07
N GLY A 197 17.92 19.66 5.85
CA GLY A 197 18.98 19.00 6.63
C GLY A 197 18.49 18.28 7.90
N GLU A 198 17.21 18.39 8.22
CA GLU A 198 16.60 17.70 9.37
C GLU A 198 15.72 16.53 8.90
N PRO A 199 15.74 15.37 9.57
CA PRO A 199 14.85 14.26 9.22
C PRO A 199 13.39 14.64 9.43
N ILE A 200 12.50 14.15 8.56
CA ILE A 200 11.06 14.30 8.75
C ILE A 200 10.60 13.27 9.79
N VAL A 201 10.19 13.76 10.96
CA VAL A 201 9.87 12.92 12.13
C VAL A 201 8.50 13.26 12.71
N ILE A 202 7.75 12.22 13.06
CA ILE A 202 6.56 12.33 13.91
C ILE A 202 6.90 11.83 15.31
N LYS A 203 7.01 12.77 16.25
CA LYS A 203 7.53 12.51 17.59
C LYS A 203 6.61 11.61 18.42
N ASN A 204 7.19 10.63 19.12
CA ASN A 204 6.54 9.78 20.13
C ASN A 204 5.30 8.95 19.72
N VAL A 205 4.90 8.94 18.44
CA VAL A 205 3.72 8.18 17.97
C VAL A 205 3.99 6.68 17.87
N GLY A 206 5.24 6.29 17.60
CA GLY A 206 5.67 4.90 17.49
C GLY A 206 5.47 4.09 18.77
N ARG A 207 5.32 4.75 19.92
CA ARG A 207 5.13 4.09 21.23
C ARG A 207 3.86 3.25 21.27
N TYR A 208 2.83 3.65 20.54
CA TYR A 208 1.60 2.88 20.46
C TYR A 208 1.72 1.67 19.51
N ILE A 209 2.66 1.73 18.56
CA ILE A 209 2.92 0.66 17.56
C ILE A 209 3.83 -0.41 18.18
N LEU A 210 4.98 -0.01 18.72
CA LEU A 210 5.96 -0.85 19.40
C LEU A 210 5.71 -0.88 20.91
N PHE A 211 4.47 -1.15 21.30
CA PHE A 211 4.12 -1.24 22.71
C PHE A 211 4.82 -2.43 23.37
N ASP A 212 5.66 -2.10 24.35
CA ASP A 212 6.32 -3.03 25.25
C ASP A 212 5.68 -2.92 26.65
N PRO A 213 4.96 -3.98 27.10
CA PRO A 213 4.33 -4.00 28.43
C PRO A 213 5.32 -3.99 29.59
N SER A 214 6.61 -4.27 29.34
CA SER A 214 7.63 -4.33 30.38
C SER A 214 8.19 -2.95 30.76
N GLU A 215 7.89 -1.90 30.00
CA GLU A 215 8.39 -0.56 30.31
C GLU A 215 7.75 0.05 31.55
N GLU A 216 8.60 0.40 32.52
CA GLU A 216 8.20 0.97 33.81
C GLU A 216 7.43 2.29 33.67
N VAL A 217 7.75 3.09 32.64
CA VAL A 217 7.05 4.34 32.32
C VAL A 217 5.58 4.08 31.97
N VAL A 218 5.27 2.96 31.31
CA VAL A 218 3.89 2.57 31.00
C VAL A 218 3.16 2.10 32.25
N ILE A 219 3.82 1.28 33.08
CA ILE A 219 3.25 0.69 34.31
C ILE A 219 2.92 1.75 35.36
N ARG A 220 3.79 2.77 35.52
CA ARG A 220 3.62 3.82 36.55
C ARG A 220 2.80 5.02 36.09
N SER A 221 2.54 5.17 34.78
CA SER A 221 1.76 6.31 34.28
C SER A 221 0.29 6.21 34.70
N LYS A 222 -0.31 7.37 35.04
CA LYS A 222 -1.74 7.49 35.37
C LYS A 222 -2.67 6.94 34.27
N TYR A 223 -2.19 6.91 33.02
CA TYR A 223 -2.94 6.52 31.82
C TYR A 223 -2.48 5.18 31.21
N GLY A 224 -1.70 4.37 31.94
CA GLY A 224 -1.11 3.13 31.40
C GLY A 224 -2.13 2.12 30.86
N SER A 225 -3.30 2.02 31.51
CA SER A 225 -4.39 1.12 31.08
C SER A 225 -5.08 1.58 29.79
N GLU A 226 -5.28 2.89 29.61
CA GLU A 226 -5.81 3.48 28.37
C GLU A 226 -4.81 3.34 27.22
N PHE A 227 -3.54 3.54 27.53
CA PHE A 227 -2.43 3.37 26.59
C PHE A 227 -2.34 1.91 26.10
N TYR A 228 -2.41 0.93 27.01
CA TYR A 228 -2.49 -0.49 26.65
C TYR A 228 -3.66 -0.79 25.70
N ARG A 229 -4.87 -0.34 26.06
CA ARG A 229 -6.07 -0.56 25.22
C ARG A 229 -5.91 0.02 23.82
N THR A 230 -5.37 1.23 23.74
CA THR A 230 -5.13 1.92 22.46
C THR A 230 -4.12 1.16 21.61
N SER A 231 -3.01 0.72 22.20
CA SER A 231 -2.03 -0.09 21.46
C SER A 231 -2.61 -1.42 20.96
N GLN A 232 -3.43 -2.10 21.77
CA GLN A 232 -4.09 -3.33 21.32
C GLN A 232 -4.99 -3.06 20.10
N ILE A 233 -5.76 -1.97 20.12
CA ILE A 233 -6.57 -1.56 18.96
C ILE A 233 -5.70 -1.34 17.73
N ILE A 234 -4.58 -0.62 17.85
CA ILE A 234 -3.64 -0.39 16.75
C ILE A 234 -3.04 -1.70 16.23
N LYS A 235 -2.65 -2.62 17.12
CA LYS A 235 -2.15 -3.96 16.75
C LYS A 235 -3.20 -4.75 15.97
N TYR A 236 -4.47 -4.70 16.39
CA TYR A 236 -5.58 -5.32 15.67
C TYR A 236 -5.83 -4.67 14.30
N ILE A 237 -5.83 -3.34 14.22
CA ILE A 237 -5.97 -2.61 12.94
C ILE A 237 -4.84 -2.98 11.99
N LYS A 238 -3.58 -3.02 12.47
CA LYS A 238 -2.42 -3.43 11.66
C LYS A 238 -2.59 -4.85 11.12
N LYS A 239 -3.10 -5.78 11.93
CA LYS A 239 -3.36 -7.17 11.53
C LYS A 239 -4.52 -7.30 10.53
N MET A 240 -5.55 -6.46 10.65
CA MET A 240 -6.75 -6.51 9.82
C MET A 240 -6.73 -5.55 8.63
N GLY A 241 -5.65 -4.78 8.44
CA GLY A 241 -5.59 -3.68 7.47
C GLY A 241 -5.98 -4.11 6.06
N LEU A 242 -5.48 -5.27 5.59
CA LEU A 242 -5.84 -5.81 4.29
C LEU A 242 -7.35 -6.13 4.19
N THR A 243 -7.91 -6.75 5.23
CA THR A 243 -9.34 -7.09 5.29
C THR A 243 -10.21 -5.83 5.25
N ILE A 244 -9.83 -4.80 6.01
CA ILE A 244 -10.52 -3.51 6.03
C ILE A 244 -10.46 -2.87 4.65
N ALA A 245 -9.29 -2.85 4.00
CA ALA A 245 -9.13 -2.31 2.66
C ALA A 245 -10.03 -3.02 1.63
N ILE A 246 -10.11 -4.35 1.68
CA ILE A 246 -11.01 -5.14 0.81
C ILE A 246 -12.47 -4.76 1.06
N ILE A 247 -12.90 -4.68 2.31
CA ILE A 247 -14.28 -4.29 2.67
C ILE A 247 -14.59 -2.88 2.14
N CYS A 248 -13.68 -1.93 2.32
CA CYS A 248 -13.82 -0.57 1.81
C CYS A 248 -13.95 -0.51 0.29
N ILE A 249 -13.14 -1.28 -0.45
CA ILE A 249 -13.23 -1.37 -1.92
C ILE A 249 -14.57 -1.98 -2.33
N CYS A 250 -15.03 -3.05 -1.68
CA CYS A 250 -16.33 -3.66 -1.94
C CYS A 250 -17.50 -2.69 -1.67
N LEU A 251 -17.45 -1.96 -0.55
CA LEU A 251 -18.46 -0.94 -0.21
C LEU A 251 -18.45 0.22 -1.20
N TYR A 252 -17.26 0.69 -1.59
CA TYR A 252 -17.11 1.74 -2.60
C TYR A 252 -17.77 1.31 -3.92
N ILE A 253 -17.48 0.09 -4.39
CA ILE A 253 -18.10 -0.45 -5.61
C ILE A 253 -19.61 -0.55 -5.44
N TYR A 254 -20.11 -1.04 -4.30
CA TYR A 254 -21.55 -1.12 -4.02
C TYR A 254 -22.23 0.24 -4.10
N PHE A 255 -21.68 1.27 -3.45
CA PHE A 255 -22.23 2.64 -3.48
C PHE A 255 -22.23 3.22 -4.88
N VAL A 256 -21.11 3.08 -5.59
CA VAL A 256 -20.99 3.55 -6.97
C VAL A 256 -21.99 2.89 -7.92
N VAL A 257 -22.28 1.60 -7.71
CA VAL A 257 -23.27 0.85 -8.50
C VAL A 257 -24.69 1.25 -8.13
N THR A 258 -24.98 1.50 -6.85
CA THR A 258 -26.31 1.90 -6.38
C THR A 258 -26.67 3.34 -6.74
N GLU A 259 -25.71 4.26 -6.77
CA GLU A 259 -25.92 5.66 -7.19
C GLU A 259 -26.23 5.80 -8.70
N ARG A 260 -26.04 4.73 -9.49
CA ARG A 260 -26.42 4.68 -10.92
C ARG A 260 -27.86 4.23 -11.19
N ARG A 261 -28.61 3.78 -10.17
CA ARG A 261 -30.05 3.50 -10.28
C ARG A 261 -30.86 4.78 -10.05
#